data_AF-A0A7C4SME8-F1
#
_entry.id   AF-A0A7C4SME8-F1
#
_cell.length_a   1.000
_cell.length_b   1.000
_cell.length_c   1.000
_cell.angle_alpha   90.00
_cell.angle_beta   90.00
_cell.angle_gamma   90.00
#
_symmetry.space_group_name_H-M   'P 1'
#
loop_
_entity.id
_entity.type
_entity.pdbx_description
1 polymer ?
#
loop_
_entity_poly.entity_id
_entity_poly.type
_entity_poly.pdbx_seq_one_letter_code
_entity_poly.pdbx_strand_id
1 'polypeptide(L)'
;MCLKSGWKEFLKKYVEKVVKTLGLDGVYYDYAHYWFCNNRLHNKGDHTNIDDLIEFLEYTRSLVGEDGIILLHQSGWFPSVLVENYADGHIMLEDWSEWRELPPLEKFPLNTLHIKFMNVAPKIPCPLYQAVDSVKAAWDLSAKCSVLGAFPWQSLGPAAEPRIGFI
;
A
#
# COMPACT_ATOMS: atom_id res chain seq x y z
N MET A 1 8.24 -9.59 -1.89
CA MET A 1 8.34 -10.72 -2.86
C MET A 1 8.92 -10.21 -4.17
N CYS A 2 9.89 -10.89 -4.78
CA CYS A 2 10.45 -10.45 -6.07
C CYS A 2 9.67 -11.04 -7.24
N LEU A 3 8.94 -10.20 -7.98
CA LEU A 3 8.14 -10.63 -9.13
C LEU A 3 9.00 -11.09 -10.32
N LYS A 4 10.28 -10.67 -10.40
CA LYS A 4 11.26 -11.18 -11.38
C LYS A 4 11.70 -12.62 -11.16
N SER A 5 11.32 -13.26 -10.04
CA SER A 5 11.67 -14.66 -9.75
C SER A 5 10.96 -15.71 -10.63
N GLY A 6 10.12 -15.29 -11.58
CA GLY A 6 9.19 -16.15 -12.31
C GLY A 6 7.84 -16.33 -11.60
N TRP A 7 7.72 -15.84 -10.36
CA TRP A 7 6.48 -15.88 -9.57
C TRP A 7 5.33 -15.08 -10.18
N LYS A 8 5.62 -13.99 -10.90
CA LYS A 8 4.60 -13.07 -11.45
C LYS A 8 3.51 -13.78 -12.25
N GLU A 9 3.90 -14.66 -13.16
CA GLU A 9 2.95 -15.34 -14.06
C GLU A 9 2.08 -16.36 -13.34
N PHE A 10 2.63 -17.03 -12.32
CA PHE A 10 1.81 -17.85 -11.43
C PHE A 10 0.78 -16.98 -10.69
N LEU A 11 1.22 -15.87 -10.10
CA LEU A 11 0.36 -15.00 -9.32
C LEU A 11 -0.77 -14.40 -10.16
N LYS A 12 -0.50 -13.93 -11.38
CA LYS A 12 -1.52 -13.46 -12.34
C LYS A 12 -2.62 -14.50 -12.55
N LYS A 13 -2.24 -15.73 -12.90
CA LYS A 13 -3.18 -16.84 -13.14
C LYS A 13 -3.95 -17.23 -11.87
N TYR A 14 -3.29 -17.19 -10.72
CA TYR A 14 -3.93 -17.51 -9.45
C TYR A 14 -4.99 -16.47 -9.09
N VAL A 15 -4.66 -15.18 -9.20
CA VAL A 15 -5.62 -14.09 -8.93
C VAL A 15 -6.78 -14.14 -9.91
N GLU A 16 -6.52 -14.28 -11.21
CA GLU A 16 -7.57 -14.43 -12.23
C GLU A 16 -8.54 -15.55 -11.88
N LYS A 17 -8.00 -16.71 -11.52
CA LYS A 17 -8.81 -17.86 -11.11
C LYS A 17 -9.68 -17.51 -9.90
N VAL A 18 -9.10 -16.91 -8.85
CA VAL A 18 -9.84 -16.57 -7.63
C VAL A 18 -10.93 -15.54 -7.91
N VAL A 19 -10.60 -14.42 -8.57
CA VAL A 19 -11.53 -13.35 -8.92
C VAL A 19 -12.71 -13.90 -9.73
N LYS A 20 -12.44 -14.67 -10.79
CA LYS A 20 -13.49 -15.23 -11.64
C LYS A 20 -14.30 -16.32 -10.96
N THR A 21 -13.67 -17.17 -10.15
CA THR A 21 -14.37 -18.28 -9.49
C THR A 21 -15.28 -17.80 -8.37
N LEU A 22 -14.84 -16.81 -7.61
CA LEU A 22 -15.59 -16.28 -6.47
C LEU A 22 -16.49 -15.09 -6.85
N GLY A 23 -16.36 -14.56 -8.06
CA GLY A 23 -17.13 -13.41 -8.52
C GLY A 23 -16.81 -12.14 -7.74
N LEU A 24 -15.53 -11.90 -7.46
CA LEU A 24 -15.08 -10.73 -6.69
C LEU A 24 -15.04 -9.49 -7.59
N ASP A 25 -15.51 -8.36 -7.08
CA ASP A 25 -15.45 -7.05 -7.75
C ASP A 25 -14.09 -6.35 -7.59
N GLY A 26 -13.12 -7.00 -6.92
CA GLY A 26 -11.86 -6.37 -6.60
C GLY A 26 -10.83 -7.30 -5.99
N VAL A 27 -9.62 -6.76 -5.82
CA VAL A 27 -8.47 -7.46 -5.26
C VAL A 27 -7.78 -6.59 -4.22
N TYR A 28 -7.38 -7.23 -3.14
CA TYR A 28 -6.47 -6.67 -2.14
C TYR A 28 -5.11 -7.36 -2.25
N TYR A 29 -4.04 -6.58 -2.39
CA TYR A 29 -2.68 -7.11 -2.37
C TYR A 29 -1.93 -6.66 -1.13
N ASP A 30 -1.49 -7.65 -0.37
CA ASP A 30 -0.54 -7.41 0.70
C ASP A 30 0.90 -7.27 0.16
N TYR A 31 1.71 -6.45 0.83
CA TYR A 31 3.13 -6.29 0.54
C TYR A 31 3.48 -5.71 -0.85
N ALA A 32 2.65 -4.78 -1.35
CA ALA A 32 2.77 -4.14 -2.67
C ALA A 32 3.81 -2.99 -2.68
N HIS A 33 5.06 -3.31 -2.33
CA HIS A 33 6.13 -2.32 -2.20
C HIS A 33 7.17 -2.39 -3.31
N TYR A 34 7.91 -1.29 -3.45
CA TYR A 34 9.22 -1.28 -4.08
C TYR A 34 10.21 -2.14 -3.28
N TRP A 35 10.93 -3.01 -3.97
CA TRP A 35 11.96 -3.88 -3.43
C TRP A 35 13.19 -3.86 -4.33
N PHE A 36 14.34 -3.65 -3.70
CA PHE A 36 15.63 -4.01 -4.28
C PHE A 36 15.90 -5.49 -4.06
N CYS A 37 16.43 -6.17 -5.07
CA CYS A 37 16.75 -7.58 -5.03
C CYS A 37 18.13 -7.83 -5.67
N ASN A 38 19.01 -8.46 -4.90
CA ASN A 38 20.34 -8.92 -5.33
C ASN A 38 20.42 -10.45 -5.46
N ASN A 39 19.30 -11.16 -5.35
CA ASN A 39 19.29 -12.62 -5.50
C ASN A 39 19.57 -13.02 -6.95
N ARG A 40 20.71 -13.68 -7.16
CA ARG A 40 21.20 -14.10 -8.48
C ARG A 40 20.36 -15.20 -9.13
N LEU A 41 19.54 -15.92 -8.36
CA LEU A 41 18.56 -16.88 -8.89
C LEU A 41 17.36 -16.19 -9.53
N HIS A 42 17.04 -14.96 -9.12
CA HIS A 42 15.93 -14.20 -9.70
C HIS A 42 16.37 -13.39 -10.94
N ASN A 43 17.60 -12.87 -10.93
CA ASN A 43 18.20 -12.18 -12.08
C ASN A 43 19.73 -12.21 -11.98
N LYS A 44 20.43 -12.27 -13.11
CA LYS A 44 21.91 -12.23 -13.15
C LYS A 44 22.50 -10.96 -12.53
N GLY A 45 21.77 -9.85 -12.59
CA GLY A 45 22.18 -8.57 -12.01
C GLY A 45 21.35 -8.14 -10.81
N ASP A 46 21.78 -7.05 -10.18
CA ASP A 46 20.93 -6.31 -9.25
C ASP A 46 19.73 -5.75 -9.99
N HIS A 47 18.56 -5.83 -9.35
CA HIS A 47 17.31 -5.41 -9.96
C HIS A 47 16.32 -4.93 -8.91
N THR A 48 15.30 -4.25 -9.40
CA THR A 48 14.14 -3.86 -8.63
C THR A 48 12.93 -4.65 -9.13
N ASN A 49 11.88 -4.74 -8.32
CA ASN A 49 10.61 -5.36 -8.70
C ASN A 49 9.60 -4.37 -9.29
N ILE A 50 9.96 -3.08 -9.45
CA ILE A 50 8.97 -2.02 -9.70
C ILE A 50 8.27 -2.17 -11.05
N ASP A 51 9.02 -2.47 -12.11
CA ASP A 51 8.44 -2.64 -13.45
C ASP A 51 7.46 -3.81 -13.49
N ASP A 52 7.84 -4.94 -12.86
CA ASP A 52 6.98 -6.11 -12.77
C ASP A 52 5.76 -5.90 -11.88
N LEU A 53 5.89 -5.06 -10.84
CA LEU A 53 4.77 -4.68 -9.99
C LEU A 53 3.79 -3.79 -10.75
N ILE A 54 4.27 -2.83 -11.53
CA ILE A 54 3.44 -2.00 -12.41
C ILE A 54 2.69 -2.89 -13.42
N GLU A 55 3.40 -3.75 -14.15
CA GLU A 55 2.78 -4.64 -15.15
C GLU A 55 1.76 -5.59 -14.52
N PHE A 56 2.01 -6.05 -13.29
CA PHE A 56 1.07 -6.87 -12.53
C PHE A 56 -0.20 -6.11 -12.12
N LEU A 57 -0.06 -4.83 -11.75
CA LEU A 57 -1.20 -3.98 -11.40
C LEU A 57 -2.01 -3.57 -12.64
N GLU A 58 -1.36 -3.31 -13.78
CA GLU A 58 -2.03 -3.09 -15.07
C GLU A 58 -2.86 -4.30 -15.50
N TYR A 59 -2.29 -5.50 -15.35
CA TYR A 59 -3.02 -6.74 -15.57
C TYR A 59 -4.21 -6.87 -14.61
N THR A 60 -4.02 -6.56 -13.32
CA THR A 60 -5.09 -6.63 -12.33
C THR A 60 -6.21 -5.64 -12.66
N ARG A 61 -5.88 -4.42 -13.06
CA ARG A 61 -6.87 -3.41 -13.50
C ARG A 61 -7.67 -3.89 -14.70
N SER A 62 -7.00 -4.50 -15.68
CA SER A 62 -7.66 -5.10 -16.84
C SER A 62 -8.59 -6.27 -16.44
N LEU A 63 -8.22 -7.02 -15.41
CA LEU A 63 -8.98 -8.16 -14.91
C LEU A 63 -10.25 -7.74 -14.14
N VAL A 64 -10.15 -6.74 -13.26
CA VAL A 64 -11.28 -6.30 -12.41
C VAL A 64 -12.15 -5.24 -13.09
N GLY A 65 -11.65 -4.60 -14.15
CA GLY A 65 -12.37 -3.56 -14.90
C GLY A 65 -12.18 -2.15 -14.35
N GLU A 66 -12.76 -1.17 -15.05
CA GLU A 66 -12.67 0.25 -14.66
C GLU A 66 -13.33 0.51 -13.30
N ASP A 67 -14.49 -0.11 -13.04
CA ASP A 67 -15.23 0.02 -11.78
C ASP A 67 -14.76 -0.96 -10.69
N GLY A 68 -13.83 -1.87 -11.01
CA GLY A 68 -13.32 -2.85 -10.07
C GLY A 68 -12.41 -2.22 -9.01
N ILE A 69 -12.36 -2.80 -7.82
CA ILE A 69 -11.63 -2.22 -6.68
C ILE A 69 -10.24 -2.85 -6.56
N ILE A 70 -9.18 -2.04 -6.51
CA ILE A 70 -7.81 -2.46 -6.19
C ILE A 70 -7.37 -1.77 -4.91
N LEU A 71 -7.12 -2.57 -3.87
CA LEU A 71 -6.54 -2.10 -2.62
C LEU A 71 -5.10 -2.59 -2.49
N LEU A 72 -4.18 -1.68 -2.20
CA LEU A 72 -2.78 -2.01 -1.96
C LEU A 72 -2.46 -1.81 -0.49
N HIS A 73 -1.94 -2.86 0.14
CA HIS A 73 -1.30 -2.73 1.43
C HIS A 73 0.17 -2.41 1.24
N GLN A 74 0.55 -1.31 1.85
CA GLN A 74 1.92 -0.92 2.02
C GLN A 74 2.20 -0.82 3.52
N SER A 75 2.66 -1.93 4.10
CA SER A 75 3.12 -2.03 5.48
C SER A 75 4.31 -1.11 5.78
N GLY A 76 4.29 -0.46 6.93
CA GLY A 76 5.36 0.44 7.37
C GLY A 76 5.51 1.73 6.54
N TRP A 77 6.74 2.24 6.48
CA TRP A 77 7.07 3.57 5.96
C TRP A 77 7.44 3.62 4.47
N PHE A 78 6.81 2.77 3.65
CA PHE A 78 7.22 2.55 2.27
C PHE A 78 6.17 3.02 1.26
N PRO A 79 5.89 4.33 1.17
CA PRO A 79 5.01 4.86 0.13
C PRO A 79 5.65 4.60 -1.24
N SER A 80 4.83 4.54 -2.29
CA SER A 80 5.34 4.41 -3.66
C SER A 80 4.38 4.97 -4.69
N VAL A 81 4.44 6.29 -4.93
CA VAL A 81 3.60 6.99 -5.92
C VAL A 81 3.34 6.20 -7.19
N LEU A 82 4.36 5.54 -7.73
CA LEU A 82 4.21 4.75 -8.95
C LEU A 82 3.11 3.70 -8.83
N VAL A 83 3.11 2.89 -7.76
CA VAL A 83 2.10 1.83 -7.58
C VAL A 83 0.81 2.38 -6.96
N GLU A 84 0.91 3.51 -6.26
CA GLU A 84 -0.27 4.15 -5.65
C GLU A 84 -1.23 4.73 -6.67
N ASN A 85 -0.76 5.11 -7.87
CA ASN A 85 -1.65 5.57 -8.94
C ASN A 85 -2.47 4.45 -9.60
N TYR A 86 -2.24 3.18 -9.25
CA TYR A 86 -3.00 2.04 -9.80
C TYR A 86 -4.09 1.52 -8.86
N ALA A 87 -4.22 2.09 -7.66
CA ALA A 87 -5.11 1.60 -6.62
C ALA A 87 -6.22 2.60 -6.30
N ASP A 88 -7.36 2.08 -5.87
CA ASP A 88 -8.52 2.86 -5.41
C ASP A 88 -8.41 3.20 -3.92
N GLY A 89 -7.55 2.47 -3.20
CA GLY A 89 -7.31 2.70 -1.77
C GLY A 89 -5.98 2.12 -1.31
N HIS A 90 -5.37 2.82 -0.37
CA HIS A 90 -4.07 2.47 0.19
C HIS A 90 -4.24 2.07 1.63
N ILE A 91 -4.07 0.79 1.92
CA ILE A 91 -3.90 0.36 3.30
C ILE A 91 -2.46 0.73 3.69
N MET A 92 -2.29 1.63 4.65
CA MET A 92 -0.98 2.10 5.13
C MET A 92 -0.90 2.04 6.64
N LEU A 93 0.30 2.24 7.19
CA LEU A 93 0.52 2.39 8.63
C LEU A 93 0.15 1.13 9.43
N GLU A 94 0.46 -0.04 8.89
CA GLU A 94 0.68 -1.22 9.73
C GLU A 94 1.93 -0.96 10.58
N ASP A 95 1.74 -0.39 11.76
CA ASP A 95 2.77 -0.34 12.80
C ASP A 95 2.92 -1.75 13.36
N TRP A 96 4.10 -2.35 13.17
CA TRP A 96 4.49 -3.49 13.99
C TRP A 96 4.71 -2.99 15.42
N SER A 97 4.15 -3.69 16.40
CA SER A 97 4.21 -3.28 17.81
C SER A 97 5.62 -3.15 18.41
N GLU A 98 6.63 -3.70 17.73
CA GLU A 98 8.04 -3.54 18.08
C GLU A 98 8.64 -2.20 17.63
N TRP A 99 7.99 -1.49 16.70
CA TRP A 99 8.49 -0.23 16.14
C TRP A 99 8.15 0.91 17.10
N ARG A 100 9.04 1.13 18.07
CA ARG A 100 8.87 2.16 19.11
C ARG A 100 9.36 3.55 18.68
N GLU A 101 10.14 3.62 17.62
CA GLU A 101 10.74 4.86 17.13
C GLU A 101 10.57 4.96 15.61
N LEU A 102 10.42 6.19 15.12
CA LEU A 102 10.55 6.46 13.70
C LEU A 102 11.99 6.08 13.28
N PRO A 103 12.17 5.26 12.23
CA PRO A 103 13.52 5.01 11.72
C PRO A 103 14.17 6.35 11.32
N PRO A 104 15.51 6.44 11.27
CA PRO A 104 16.16 7.63 10.74
C PRO A 104 15.70 7.93 9.31
N LEU A 105 15.59 9.22 8.97
CA LEU A 105 15.01 9.70 7.72
C LEU A 105 15.70 9.12 6.47
N GLU A 106 17.01 8.91 6.57
CA GLU A 106 17.87 8.28 5.55
C GLU A 106 17.59 6.80 5.29
N LYS A 107 16.86 6.11 6.18
CA LYS A 107 16.45 4.71 6.00
C LYS A 107 15.08 4.59 5.34
N PHE A 108 14.36 5.70 5.19
CA PHE A 108 13.11 5.68 4.45
C PHE A 108 13.39 5.53 2.95
N PRO A 109 12.48 4.90 2.20
CA PRO A 109 12.50 4.98 0.74
C PRO A 109 12.57 6.43 0.28
N LEU A 110 13.35 6.68 -0.78
CA LEU A 110 13.66 8.02 -1.29
C LEU A 110 12.44 8.92 -1.53
N ASN A 111 11.28 8.31 -1.79
CA ASN A 111 10.03 8.99 -2.05
C ASN A 111 9.26 9.39 -0.78
N THR A 112 9.64 8.91 0.41
CA THR A 112 8.91 9.18 1.67
C THR A 112 8.88 10.67 2.03
N LEU A 113 9.94 11.40 1.72
CA LEU A 113 10.00 12.86 1.93
C LEU A 113 8.97 13.64 1.13
N HIS A 114 8.42 13.01 0.10
CA HIS A 114 7.46 13.61 -0.81
C HIS A 114 6.01 13.25 -0.46
N ILE A 115 5.74 12.43 0.57
CA ILE A 115 4.36 11.99 0.97
C ILE A 115 3.39 13.16 1.06
N LYS A 116 3.82 14.32 1.57
CA LYS A 116 2.95 15.52 1.69
C LYS A 116 2.40 16.04 0.35
N PHE A 117 3.00 15.64 -0.77
CA PHE A 117 2.55 15.96 -2.13
C PHE A 117 1.84 14.79 -2.82
N MET A 118 1.78 13.61 -2.19
CA MET A 118 1.32 12.34 -2.79
C MET A 118 -0.18 12.07 -2.59
N ASN A 119 -0.98 13.13 -2.47
CA ASN A 119 -2.35 13.09 -1.97
C ASN A 119 -3.41 12.59 -2.95
N VAL A 120 -3.06 11.65 -3.85
CA VAL A 120 -3.91 11.27 -4.99
C VAL A 120 -4.91 10.16 -4.62
N ALA A 121 -4.57 9.27 -3.68
CA ALA A 121 -5.42 8.14 -3.30
C ALA A 121 -5.73 8.10 -1.79
N PRO A 122 -6.96 7.71 -1.38
CA PRO A 122 -7.34 7.61 0.03
C PRO A 122 -6.39 6.70 0.82
N LYS A 123 -5.88 7.22 1.94
CA LYS A 123 -5.04 6.46 2.87
C LYS A 123 -5.92 5.91 3.99
N ILE A 124 -5.95 4.58 4.09
CA ILE A 124 -6.71 3.82 5.07
C ILE A 124 -5.71 3.26 6.08
N PRO A 125 -5.77 3.67 7.36
CA PRO A 125 -4.88 3.11 8.36
C PRO A 125 -5.18 1.62 8.58
N CYS A 126 -4.14 0.80 8.58
CA CYS A 126 -4.20 -0.60 8.96
C CYS A 126 -4.31 -0.71 10.49
N PRO A 127 -5.26 -1.48 11.05
CA PRO A 127 -5.30 -1.73 12.48
C PRO A 127 -4.05 -2.46 12.95
N LEU A 128 -3.65 -2.18 14.20
CA LEU A 128 -2.33 -2.54 14.72
C LEU A 128 -2.13 -4.04 14.84
N TYR A 129 -0.99 -4.52 14.37
CA TYR A 129 -0.60 -5.91 14.46
C TYR A 129 0.22 -6.16 15.74
N GLN A 130 -0.26 -7.07 16.60
CA GLN A 130 0.41 -7.51 17.84
C GLN A 130 0.72 -6.42 18.88
N ALA A 131 -0.07 -5.35 18.95
CA ALA A 131 0.11 -4.33 20.00
C ALA A 131 -0.16 -4.92 21.40
N VAL A 132 0.82 -4.78 22.31
CA VAL A 132 0.67 -5.18 23.72
C VAL A 132 -0.42 -4.35 24.42
N ASP A 133 -0.55 -3.08 24.05
CA ASP A 133 -1.64 -2.19 24.43
C ASP A 133 -2.30 -1.64 23.15
N SER A 134 -3.42 -2.25 22.78
CA SER A 134 -4.16 -1.91 21.56
C SER A 134 -4.77 -0.52 21.59
N VAL A 135 -5.09 0.03 22.77
CA VAL A 135 -5.68 1.36 22.92
C VAL A 135 -4.62 2.42 22.70
N LYS A 136 -3.48 2.34 23.40
CA LYS A 136 -2.38 3.30 23.22
C LYS A 136 -1.89 3.27 21.77
N ALA A 137 -1.72 2.09 21.21
CA ALA A 137 -1.25 1.95 19.84
C ALA A 137 -2.26 2.56 18.83
N ALA A 138 -3.58 2.46 19.07
CA ALA A 138 -4.59 3.10 18.21
C ALA A 138 -4.54 4.63 18.31
N TRP A 139 -4.27 5.16 19.50
CA TRP A 139 -4.04 6.58 19.73
C TRP A 139 -2.77 7.08 19.02
N ASP A 140 -1.65 6.37 19.16
CA ASP A 140 -0.39 6.72 18.51
C ASP A 140 -0.53 6.70 16.98
N LEU A 141 -1.20 5.67 16.43
CA LEU A 141 -1.51 5.56 15.01
C LEU A 141 -2.37 6.73 14.53
N SER A 142 -3.44 7.05 15.26
CA SER A 142 -4.32 8.18 14.92
C SER A 142 -3.58 9.51 14.96
N ALA A 143 -2.69 9.72 15.94
CA ALA A 143 -1.84 10.89 16.02
C ALA A 143 -0.84 10.96 14.84
N LYS A 144 -0.21 9.85 14.46
CA LYS A 144 0.66 9.77 13.27
C LYS A 144 -0.12 10.10 12.00
N CYS A 145 -1.32 9.51 11.80
CA CYS A 145 -2.21 9.84 10.70
C CYS A 145 -2.56 11.34 10.66
N SER A 146 -2.77 11.96 11.83
CA SER A 146 -3.07 13.39 11.97
C SER A 146 -1.93 14.26 11.47
N VAL A 147 -0.72 14.00 11.97
CA VAL A 147 0.47 14.78 11.65
C VAL A 147 0.88 14.61 10.19
N LEU A 148 0.69 13.41 9.63
CA LEU A 148 1.08 13.09 8.27
C LEU A 148 0.00 13.40 7.22
N GLY A 149 -1.18 13.86 7.65
CA GLY A 149 -2.31 14.13 6.74
C GLY A 149 -2.91 12.86 6.12
N ALA A 150 -2.68 11.70 6.72
CA ALA A 150 -3.08 10.39 6.22
C ALA A 150 -4.43 9.90 6.79
N PHE A 151 -5.28 10.81 7.28
CA PHE A 151 -6.62 10.44 7.73
C PHE A 151 -7.50 10.01 6.55
N PRO A 152 -8.37 9.00 6.74
CA PRO A 152 -9.26 8.48 5.71
C PRO A 152 -10.39 9.45 5.30
N TRP A 153 -10.38 10.71 5.76
CA TRP A 153 -11.38 11.72 5.42
C TRP A 153 -11.06 12.50 4.13
N GLN A 154 -10.24 11.95 3.25
CA GLN A 154 -10.12 12.45 1.88
C GLN A 154 -11.36 12.05 1.09
N SER A 155 -12.46 12.75 1.39
CA SER A 155 -13.58 13.05 0.52
C SER A 155 -13.94 11.96 -0.51
N LEU A 156 -14.73 10.98 -0.09
CA LEU A 156 -15.59 10.26 -1.04
C LEU A 156 -16.64 11.26 -1.57
N GLY A 157 -16.31 11.95 -2.66
CA GLY A 157 -17.25 12.69 -3.50
C GLY A 157 -17.24 14.23 -3.39
N PRO A 158 -17.79 14.92 -4.40
CA PRO A 158 -17.77 16.39 -4.57
C PRO A 158 -18.54 17.21 -3.51
N ALA A 159 -19.00 16.58 -2.42
CA ALA A 159 -19.74 17.23 -1.33
C ALA A 159 -18.99 17.28 0.01
N ALA A 160 -17.73 16.81 0.07
CA ALA A 160 -16.97 16.80 1.31
C ALA A 160 -16.30 18.15 1.58
N GLU A 161 -17.06 19.11 2.10
CA GLU A 161 -16.47 20.27 2.75
C GLU A 161 -15.89 19.88 4.12
N PRO A 162 -14.62 20.20 4.42
CA PRO A 162 -14.02 19.88 5.70
C PRO A 162 -14.69 20.69 6.82
N ARG A 163 -15.40 20.02 7.72
CA ARG A 163 -15.86 20.61 8.99
C ARG A 163 -14.97 20.12 10.12
N ILE A 164 -14.13 21.03 10.62
CA ILE A 164 -13.39 20.84 11.87
C ILE A 164 -14.40 20.96 13.02
N GLY A 165 -14.81 19.84 13.59
CA GLY A 165 -15.61 19.78 14.81
C GLY A 165 -14.77 19.26 15.96
N PHE A 166 -14.50 20.12 16.95
CA PHE A 166 -13.98 19.70 18.24
C PHE A 166 -15.13 19.10 19.07
N ILE A 167 -14.91 17.93 19.67
CA ILE A 167 -15.62 17.45 20.86
C ILE A 167 -14.56 17.16 21.90
#